data_AF-A0A2G5V339-F1
#
_entry.id   AF-A0A2G5V339-F1
#
_cell.length_a   1.000
_cell.length_b   1.000
_cell.length_c   1.000
_cell.angle_alpha   90.00
_cell.angle_beta   90.00
_cell.angle_gamma   90.00
#
_symmetry.space_group_name_H-M   'P 1'
#
loop_
_entity.id
_entity.type
_entity.pdbx_description
1 polymer ?
#
loop_
_entity_poly.entity_id
_entity_poly.type
_entity_poly.pdbx_seq_one_letter_code
_entity_poly.pdbx_strand_id
1 'polypeptide(L)'
;MYCIKVIIHSAIDDDGIFQQGISSRCAYTGGDRQVCQKNDGKCQDISFYDGMKGNFSFCCCQENKCNTATESELKTIYSMGSRSSRKVNSSTFSANLFSIISISIFCAIFGL
;
A
#
# COMPACT_ATOMS: atom_id res chain seq x y z
N MET A 1 8.28 -10.15 -25.24
CA MET A 1 8.74 -9.99 -23.83
C MET A 1 7.48 -9.97 -22.97
N TYR A 2 7.44 -10.67 -21.84
CA TYR A 2 6.24 -10.63 -20.99
C TYR A 2 6.24 -9.32 -20.19
N CYS A 3 5.07 -8.71 -20.09
CA CYS A 3 4.76 -7.59 -19.23
C CYS A 3 3.78 -8.05 -18.16
N ILE A 4 3.92 -7.54 -16.95
CA ILE A 4 3.02 -7.82 -15.84
C ILE A 4 2.38 -6.54 -15.33
N LYS A 5 1.15 -6.71 -14.87
CA LYS A 5 0.35 -5.69 -14.21
C LYS A 5 -0.27 -6.32 -12.97
N VAL A 6 -0.03 -5.73 -11.81
CA VAL A 6 -0.59 -6.18 -10.54
C VAL A 6 -1.51 -5.08 -10.03
N ILE A 7 -2.78 -5.42 -9.90
CA ILE A 7 -3.80 -4.54 -9.35
C ILE A 7 -3.94 -4.87 -7.87
N ILE A 8 -3.66 -3.89 -7.02
CA ILE A 8 -3.77 -3.97 -5.57
C ILE A 8 -5.15 -3.42 -5.20
N HIS A 9 -6.13 -4.32 -5.04
CA HIS A 9 -7.50 -3.92 -4.69
C HIS A 9 -7.61 -3.52 -3.23
N SER A 10 -6.98 -4.30 -2.35
CA SER A 10 -6.89 -4.03 -0.92
C SER A 10 -5.80 -4.89 -0.31
N ALA A 11 -4.75 -4.28 0.23
CA ALA A 11 -3.65 -5.01 0.84
C ALA A 11 -3.13 -4.34 2.09
N ILE A 12 -2.51 -5.14 2.96
CA ILE A 12 -1.82 -4.68 4.16
C ILE A 12 -0.38 -5.13 4.02
N ASP A 13 0.53 -4.17 4.16
CA ASP A 13 1.97 -4.39 4.19
C ASP A 13 2.42 -4.93 5.55
N ASP A 14 3.68 -5.36 5.67
CA ASP A 14 4.26 -5.91 6.90
C ASP A 14 4.20 -4.91 8.08
N ASP A 15 4.24 -3.61 7.77
CA ASP A 15 4.09 -2.50 8.73
C ASP A 15 2.62 -2.20 9.12
N GLY A 16 1.65 -2.99 8.61
CA GLY A 16 0.23 -2.78 8.88
C GLY A 16 -0.40 -1.63 8.08
N ILE A 17 0.30 -1.10 7.08
CA ILE A 17 -0.14 0.02 6.25
C ILE A 17 -1.04 -0.50 5.13
N PHE A 18 -2.18 0.17 4.94
CA PHE A 18 -3.09 -0.14 3.84
C PHE A 18 -2.53 0.35 2.50
N GLN A 19 -2.45 -0.56 1.54
CA GLN A 19 -1.95 -0.30 0.20
C GLN A 19 -3.03 -0.55 -0.85
N GLN A 20 -3.09 0.34 -1.83
CA GLN A 20 -4.01 0.28 -2.97
C GLN A 20 -3.38 0.96 -4.19
N GLY A 21 -3.52 0.37 -5.37
CA GLY A 21 -2.90 0.91 -6.58
C GLY A 21 -2.69 -0.09 -7.68
N ILE A 22 -1.94 0.31 -8.71
CA ILE A 22 -1.55 -0.54 -9.82
C ILE A 22 -0.04 -0.49 -9.93
N SER A 23 0.59 -1.67 -9.91
CA SER A 23 2.01 -1.84 -10.19
C SER A 23 2.17 -2.46 -11.57
N SER A 24 2.94 -1.82 -12.45
CA SER A 24 3.24 -2.37 -13.78
C SER A 24 4.74 -2.44 -13.99
N ARG A 25 5.20 -3.61 -14.44
CA ARG A 25 6.62 -3.84 -14.79
C ARG A 25 6.73 -4.84 -15.92
N CYS A 26 7.87 -4.87 -16.59
CA CYS A 26 8.14 -5.98 -17.50
C CYS A 26 8.61 -7.19 -16.68
N ALA A 27 8.15 -8.40 -17.04
CA ALA A 27 8.50 -9.64 -16.36
C ALA A 27 9.94 -10.03 -16.75
N TYR A 28 10.89 -9.45 -16.06
CA TYR A 28 12.32 -9.75 -16.22
C TYR A 28 12.77 -10.92 -15.34
N THR A 29 12.03 -11.24 -14.28
CA THR A 29 12.40 -12.26 -13.31
C THR A 29 11.85 -13.64 -13.70
N GLY A 30 12.58 -14.70 -13.35
CA GLY A 30 12.15 -16.08 -13.61
C GLY A 30 10.82 -16.43 -12.92
N GLY A 31 10.54 -15.86 -11.74
CA GLY A 31 9.30 -16.06 -11.00
C GLY A 31 8.08 -15.48 -11.72
N ASP A 32 8.15 -14.22 -12.14
CA ASP A 32 7.06 -13.57 -12.90
C ASP A 32 6.74 -14.36 -14.19
N ARG A 33 7.79 -14.87 -14.86
CA ARG A 33 7.66 -15.61 -16.12
C ARG A 33 6.97 -16.97 -15.94
N GLN A 34 7.24 -17.67 -14.84
CA GLN A 34 6.58 -18.95 -14.52
C GLN A 34 5.07 -18.75 -14.27
N VAL A 35 4.70 -17.71 -13.53
CA VAL A 35 3.28 -17.39 -13.28
C VAL A 35 2.57 -17.03 -14.59
N CYS A 36 3.21 -16.21 -15.44
CA CYS A 36 2.65 -15.84 -16.73
C CYS A 36 2.50 -17.02 -17.70
N GLN A 37 3.43 -17.98 -17.68
CA GLN A 37 3.35 -19.19 -18.49
C GLN A 37 2.24 -20.12 -18.01
N LYS A 38 1.97 -20.17 -16.70
CA LYS A 38 0.96 -21.06 -16.13
C LYS A 38 -0.48 -20.63 -16.43
N ASN A 39 -0.72 -19.33 -16.62
CA ASN A 39 -2.06 -18.77 -16.83
C ASN A 39 -2.38 -18.39 -18.29
N ASP A 40 -1.55 -18.79 -19.26
CA ASP A 40 -1.73 -18.40 -20.67
C ASP A 40 -1.96 -16.89 -20.87
N GLY A 41 -1.31 -16.04 -20.05
CA GLY A 41 -1.51 -14.60 -20.13
C GLY A 41 -2.83 -14.07 -19.55
N LYS A 42 -3.59 -14.86 -18.78
CA LYS A 42 -4.78 -14.38 -18.07
C LYS A 42 -4.44 -13.75 -16.72
N CYS A 43 -5.33 -12.87 -16.27
CA CYS A 43 -5.30 -12.34 -14.90
C CYS A 43 -5.65 -13.43 -13.89
N GLN A 44 -4.86 -13.53 -12.83
CA GLN A 44 -5.10 -14.43 -11.70
C GLN A 44 -5.17 -13.64 -10.41
N ASP A 45 -6.15 -13.96 -9.58
CA ASP A 45 -6.20 -13.40 -8.24
C ASP A 45 -5.21 -14.12 -7.31
N ILE A 46 -4.40 -13.33 -6.63
CA ILE A 46 -3.39 -13.78 -5.67
C ILE A 46 -3.65 -13.10 -4.32
N SER A 47 -3.23 -13.75 -3.24
CA SER A 47 -3.42 -13.27 -1.87
C SER A 47 -2.18 -12.67 -1.23
N PHE A 48 -1.03 -12.81 -1.91
CA PHE A 48 0.27 -12.33 -1.44
C PHE A 48 1.05 -11.75 -2.61
N TYR A 49 1.62 -10.56 -2.44
CA TYR A 49 2.45 -9.91 -3.44
C TYR A 49 3.41 -8.93 -2.77
N ASP A 50 4.71 -9.06 -3.05
CA ASP A 50 5.75 -8.12 -2.59
C ASP A 50 5.71 -7.85 -1.07
N GLY A 51 5.65 -8.90 -0.26
CA GLY A 51 5.53 -8.80 1.20
C GLY A 51 4.10 -8.52 1.71
N MET A 52 3.26 -7.91 0.88
CA MET A 52 1.89 -7.56 1.28
C MET A 52 0.95 -8.78 1.25
N LYS A 53 -0.05 -8.77 2.16
CA LYS A 53 -1.16 -9.72 2.19
C LYS A 53 -2.49 -9.01 1.92
N GLY A 54 -3.30 -9.56 1.02
CA GLY A 54 -4.50 -8.86 0.56
C GLY A 54 -5.21 -9.51 -0.60
N ASN A 55 -5.96 -8.70 -1.35
CA ASN A 55 -6.56 -9.06 -2.62
C ASN A 55 -5.82 -8.35 -3.74
N PHE A 56 -5.17 -9.13 -4.61
CA PHE A 56 -4.44 -8.64 -5.75
C PHE A 56 -4.86 -9.41 -7.01
N SER A 57 -4.88 -8.73 -8.16
CA SER A 57 -5.00 -9.40 -9.45
C SER A 57 -3.69 -9.26 -10.22
N PHE A 58 -3.06 -10.40 -10.52
CA PHE A 58 -1.82 -10.51 -11.26
C PHE A 58 -2.12 -10.85 -12.72
N CYS A 59 -1.89 -9.90 -13.62
CA CYS A 59 -2.14 -10.01 -15.05
C CYS A 59 -0.82 -10.04 -15.82
N CYS A 60 -0.80 -10.86 -16.88
CA CYS A 60 0.33 -10.96 -17.80
C CYS A 60 -0.09 -10.62 -19.21
N CYS A 61 0.81 -10.07 -20.01
CA CYS A 61 0.54 -9.79 -21.42
C CYS A 61 1.87 -9.75 -22.20
N GLN A 62 1.82 -9.93 -23.52
CA GLN A 62 3.03 -10.06 -24.36
C GLN A 62 3.23 -8.91 -25.36
N GLU A 63 2.31 -7.93 -25.38
CA GLU A 63 2.34 -6.83 -26.33
C GLU A 63 3.05 -5.58 -25.77
N ASN A 64 3.39 -4.65 -26.66
CA ASN A 64 3.97 -3.38 -26.24
C ASN A 64 2.93 -2.57 -25.44
N LYS A 65 3.30 -2.15 -24.22
CA LYS A 65 2.48 -1.31 -23.33
C LYS A 65 1.13 -1.92 -22.93
N CYS A 66 0.94 -3.23 -23.07
CA CYS A 66 -0.30 -3.91 -22.67
C CYS A 66 -0.56 -3.88 -21.15
N ASN A 67 0.48 -3.66 -20.34
CA ASN A 67 0.39 -3.52 -18.89
C ASN A 67 0.13 -2.07 -18.44
N THR A 68 -0.29 -1.19 -19.36
CA THR A 68 -0.72 0.16 -19.01
C THR A 68 -2.03 0.07 -18.21
N ALA A 69 -2.12 0.87 -17.15
CA ALA A 69 -3.35 1.01 -16.37
C ALA A 69 -4.44 1.65 -17.24
N THR A 70 -5.64 1.08 -17.23
CA THR A 70 -6.78 1.70 -17.90
C THR A 70 -7.48 2.69 -16.98
N GLU A 71 -8.20 3.66 -17.55
CA GLU A 71 -9.00 4.61 -16.78
C GLU A 71 -10.06 3.91 -15.92
N SER A 72 -10.64 2.81 -16.43
CA SER A 72 -11.60 2.00 -15.68
C SER A 72 -10.98 1.33 -14.45
N GLU A 73 -9.77 0.77 -14.57
CA GLU A 73 -9.04 0.16 -13.44
C GLU A 73 -8.70 1.20 -12.37
N LEU A 74 -8.17 2.36 -12.80
CA LEU A 74 -7.88 3.48 -11.90
C LEU A 74 -9.14 3.96 -11.19
N LYS A 75 -10.25 4.09 -11.91
CA LYS A 75 -11.53 4.50 -11.33
C LYS A 75 -12.05 3.49 -10.33
N THR A 76 -11.91 2.18 -10.59
CA THR A 76 -12.32 1.13 -9.65
C THR A 76 -11.51 1.22 -8.35
N ILE A 77 -10.19 1.34 -8.45
CA ILE A 77 -9.28 1.39 -7.30
C ILE A 77 -9.49 2.66 -6.47
N TYR A 78 -9.56 3.81 -7.13
CA TYR A 78 -9.70 5.11 -6.47
C TYR A 78 -11.15 5.56 -6.26
N SER A 79 -12.14 4.73 -6.59
CA SER A 79 -13.54 5.02 -6.26
C SER A 79 -13.67 5.20 -4.74
N MET A 80 -14.39 6.25 -4.33
CA MET A 80 -14.38 6.80 -2.96
C MET A 80 -14.79 5.83 -1.84
N GLY A 81 -15.21 4.60 -2.14
CA GLY A 81 -15.55 3.56 -1.16
C GLY A 81 -14.33 2.88 -0.49
N SER A 82 -13.13 2.98 -1.10
CA SER A 82 -11.92 2.31 -0.58
C SER A 82 -11.17 3.11 0.50
N ARG A 83 -11.53 4.39 0.69
CA ARG A 83 -10.95 5.25 1.74
C ARG A 83 -11.64 5.00 3.08
N SER A 84 -11.55 3.78 3.61
CA SER A 84 -11.74 3.63 5.05
C SER A 84 -10.49 4.23 5.71
N SER A 85 -10.54 5.53 6.01
CA SER A 85 -9.60 6.18 6.92
C SER A 85 -9.65 5.43 8.23
N ARG A 86 -8.79 4.41 8.38
CA ARG A 86 -8.41 3.95 9.72
C ARG A 86 -7.71 5.12 10.36
N LYS A 87 -8.44 5.77 11.26
CA LYS A 87 -7.96 6.72 12.25
C LYS A 87 -6.58 6.23 12.72
N VAL A 88 -5.52 6.91 12.26
CA VAL A 88 -4.19 6.71 12.81
C VAL A 88 -4.36 6.99 14.29
N ASN A 89 -4.20 5.98 15.12
CA ASN A 89 -4.28 6.17 16.55
C ASN A 89 -3.02 6.95 16.91
N SER A 90 -3.11 8.29 16.86
CA SER A 90 -2.08 9.18 17.35
C SER A 90 -1.93 8.83 18.83
N SER A 91 -0.85 8.13 19.14
CA SER A 91 -0.47 7.76 20.50
C SER A 91 -0.26 9.06 21.29
N THR A 92 -1.30 9.41 22.04
CA THR A 92 -1.30 10.09 23.33
C THR A 92 -0.07 10.97 23.61
N PHE A 93 -0.11 12.25 23.25
CA PHE A 93 0.62 13.27 24.01
C PHE A 93 -0.33 13.89 25.04
N SER A 94 -0.61 13.14 26.11
CA SER A 94 -1.13 13.74 27.34
C SER A 94 0.01 14.52 27.97
N ALA A 95 0.17 15.78 27.57
CA ALA A 95 0.98 16.72 28.32
C ALA A 95 0.33 16.85 29.71
N ASN A 96 0.88 16.13 30.70
CA ASN A 96 0.46 16.26 32.08
C ASN A 96 0.62 17.72 32.52
N LEU A 97 -0.49 18.39 32.83
CA LEU A 97 -0.52 19.77 33.33
C LEU A 97 0.43 19.96 34.54
N PHE A 98 0.64 18.90 35.32
CA PHE A 98 1.54 18.87 36.48
C PHE A 98 3.02 19.07 36.13
N SER A 99 3.48 18.67 34.93
CA SER A 99 4.86 18.90 34.49
C SER A 99 5.11 20.37 34.12
N ILE A 100 4.08 21.08 33.65
CA ILE A 100 4.21 22.50 33.27
C ILE A 100 4.25 23.39 34.53
N ILE A 101 3.45 23.05 35.55
CA ILE A 101 3.39 23.78 36.82
C ILE A 101 4.69 23.62 37.61
N SER A 102 5.31 22.44 37.59
CA SER A 102 6.56 22.20 38.33
C SER A 102 7.75 22.94 37.72
N ILE A 103 7.84 23.07 36.39
CA ILE A 103 8.90 23.85 35.72
C ILE A 103 8.73 25.35 35.98
N SER A 104 7.49 25.86 35.96
CA SER A 104 7.22 27.29 36.21
C SER A 104 7.52 27.69 37.66
N ILE A 105 7.28 26.81 38.64
CA ILE A 105 7.65 27.04 40.04
C ILE A 105 9.19 26.99 40.23
N PHE A 106 9.88 26.07 39.56
CA PHE A 106 11.35 26.01 39.63
C PHE A 106 12.02 27.25 39.03
N CYS A 107 11.52 27.77 37.90
CA CYS A 107 12.01 29.03 37.31
C CYS A 107 11.72 30.24 38.21
N ALA A 108 10.58 30.28 38.90
CA ALA A 108 10.25 31.37 39.82
C ALA A 108 11.11 31.36 41.10
N ILE A 109 11.57 30.18 41.55
CA ILE A 109 12.37 30.05 42.78
C ILE A 109 13.88 30.19 42.50
N PHE A 110 14.37 29.69 41.36
CA PHE A 110 15.80 29.64 41.05
C PHE A 110 16.29 30.65 39.99
N GLY A 111 15.44 31.60 39.59
CA GLY A 111 15.82 32.88 38.95
C GLY A 111 16.96 32.82 37.94
N LEU A 112 16.61 32.67 36.67
CA LEU A 112 17.45 33.10 35.55
C LEU A 112 16.86 34.37 34.95
#